data_AF-A0A8J6HZM8-F1
#
_entry.id   AF-A0A8J6HZM8-F1
#
_cell.length_a   1.000
_cell.length_b   1.000
_cell.length_c   1.000
_cell.angle_alpha   90.00
_cell.angle_beta   90.00
_cell.angle_gamma   90.00
#
_symmetry.space_group_name_H-M   'P 1'
#
loop_
_entity.id
_entity.type
_entity.pdbx_description
1 polymer ?
#
loop_
_entity_poly.entity_id
_entity_poly.type
_entity_poly.pdbx_seq_one_letter_code
_entity_poly.pdbx_strand_id
1 'polypeptide(L)'
;MTAPALYRYFDSLEDLVITLVAACYDDLTAAIVAERDRHAEQAVGIRMLECARAFRRWAVAHTPEFNLLFGTPIPDLDQPPDGPSEEAGRRFGSVFGALFVELWATAPFLVPAEADIEPSLAAGLAECREKMGLGDLPMGAVLAYMSSWVKLYGSVTMEVFGHLKFATNDGEPLFELTVREIAAVLGIEPSS
;
A
#
# COMPACT_ATOMS: atom_id res chain seq x y z
N MET A 1 -6.52 25.86 20.44
CA MET A 1 -6.37 24.78 21.45
C MET A 1 -5.00 24.91 22.11
N THR A 2 -4.88 24.63 23.40
CA THR A 2 -3.60 24.70 24.13
C THR A 2 -3.07 23.28 24.37
N ALA A 3 -1.75 23.10 24.41
CA ALA A 3 -1.12 21.79 24.64
C ALA A 3 -1.68 21.03 25.89
N PRO A 4 -2.03 21.68 27.01
CA PRO A 4 -2.66 21.00 28.15
C PRO A 4 -4.08 20.47 27.90
N ALA A 5 -4.81 21.03 26.93
CA ALA A 5 -6.17 20.58 26.61
C ALA A 5 -6.19 19.25 25.85
N LEU A 6 -5.09 18.90 25.16
CA LEU A 6 -4.95 17.63 24.45
C LEU A 6 -4.78 16.44 25.41
N TYR A 7 -4.08 16.62 26.52
CA TYR A 7 -3.91 15.60 27.57
C TYR A 7 -5.20 15.30 28.37
N ARG A 8 -6.33 15.94 28.03
CA ARG A 8 -7.65 15.53 28.54
C ARG A 8 -8.26 14.39 27.72
N TYR A 9 -7.74 14.16 26.52
CA TYR A 9 -8.22 13.14 25.58
C TYR A 9 -7.22 12.01 25.38
N PHE A 10 -5.93 12.26 25.63
CA PHE A 10 -4.86 11.30 25.46
C PHE A 10 -4.01 11.22 26.71
N ASP A 11 -3.67 10.01 27.11
CA ASP A 11 -2.90 9.75 28.33
C ASP A 11 -1.41 10.13 28.15
N SER A 12 -0.93 10.19 26.91
CA SER A 12 0.44 10.58 26.57
C SER A 12 0.55 11.14 25.14
N LEU A 13 1.72 11.69 24.79
CA LEU A 13 2.04 12.05 23.41
C LEU A 13 2.08 10.81 22.49
N GLU A 14 2.56 9.69 23.01
CA GLU A 14 2.60 8.41 22.30
C GLU A 14 1.18 7.91 21.97
N ASP A 15 0.26 7.97 22.95
CA ASP A 15 -1.15 7.60 22.75
C ASP A 15 -1.82 8.49 21.69
N LEU A 16 -1.53 9.80 21.72
CA LEU A 16 -1.97 10.73 20.67
C LEU A 16 -1.42 10.34 19.28
N VAL A 17 -0.12 10.04 19.20
CA VAL A 17 0.54 9.70 17.92
C VAL A 17 0.02 8.38 17.37
N ILE A 18 -0.11 7.34 18.19
CA ILE A 18 -0.66 6.03 17.81
C ILE A 18 -2.10 6.21 17.29
N THR A 19 -2.92 7.00 17.98
CA THR A 19 -4.29 7.30 17.54
C THR A 19 -4.29 8.05 16.20
N LEU A 20 -3.38 9.01 16.01
CA LEU A 20 -3.27 9.76 14.77
C LEU A 20 -2.82 8.86 13.61
N VAL A 21 -1.85 7.98 13.81
CA VAL A 21 -1.42 6.98 12.81
C VAL A 21 -2.61 6.11 12.40
N ALA A 22 -3.38 5.60 13.36
CA ALA A 22 -4.57 4.80 13.07
C ALA A 22 -5.59 5.59 12.23
N ALA A 23 -5.88 6.84 12.60
CA ALA A 23 -6.80 7.71 11.88
C ALA A 23 -6.31 8.02 10.45
N CYS A 24 -5.01 8.24 10.25
CA CYS A 24 -4.43 8.44 8.92
C CYS A 24 -4.55 7.19 8.04
N TYR A 25 -4.31 5.99 8.59
CA TYR A 25 -4.55 4.74 7.87
C TYR A 25 -6.04 4.55 7.52
N ASP A 26 -6.95 4.90 8.42
CA ASP A 26 -8.39 4.82 8.17
C ASP A 26 -8.82 5.74 7.03
N ASP A 27 -8.36 6.99 7.02
CA ASP A 27 -8.65 7.96 5.97
C ASP A 27 -8.09 7.51 4.61
N LEU A 28 -6.82 7.06 4.59
CA LEU A 28 -6.21 6.50 3.39
C LEU A 28 -6.98 5.28 2.87
N THR A 29 -7.35 4.36 3.77
CA THR A 29 -8.09 3.14 3.42
C THR A 29 -9.46 3.50 2.85
N ALA A 30 -10.16 4.48 3.45
CA ALA A 30 -11.45 4.95 2.96
C ALA A 30 -11.35 5.54 1.55
N ALA A 31 -10.30 6.33 1.26
CA ALA A 31 -10.07 6.89 -0.07
C ALA A 31 -9.87 5.80 -1.14
N ILE A 32 -9.11 4.75 -0.81
CA ILE A 32 -8.87 3.61 -1.72
C ILE A 32 -10.14 2.78 -1.91
N VAL A 33 -10.84 2.46 -0.81
CA VAL A 33 -12.08 1.68 -0.84
C VAL A 33 -13.16 2.39 -1.67
N ALA A 34 -13.29 3.71 -1.54
CA ALA A 34 -14.22 4.48 -2.35
C ALA A 34 -13.95 4.32 -3.86
N GLU A 35 -12.68 4.31 -4.27
CA GLU A 35 -12.31 4.13 -5.68
C GLU A 35 -12.48 2.69 -6.15
N ARG A 36 -12.20 1.71 -5.30
CA ARG A 36 -12.51 0.30 -5.56
C ARG A 36 -14.00 0.11 -5.84
N ASP A 37 -14.84 0.68 -4.99
CA ASP A 37 -16.29 0.49 -5.02
C ASP A 37 -16.94 1.29 -6.16
N ARG A 38 -16.40 2.48 -6.48
CA ARG A 38 -16.79 3.26 -7.67
C ARG A 38 -16.61 2.47 -8.97
N HIS A 39 -15.64 1.56 -9.03
CA HIS A 39 -15.37 0.71 -10.18
C HIS A 39 -15.79 -0.75 -9.96
N ALA A 40 -16.74 -1.03 -9.07
CA ALA A 40 -17.14 -2.41 -8.74
C ALA A 40 -17.57 -3.25 -9.97
N GLU A 41 -18.11 -2.61 -11.01
CA GLU A 41 -18.53 -3.27 -12.25
C GLU A 41 -17.38 -3.53 -13.25
N GLN A 42 -16.20 -2.98 -13.00
CA GLN A 42 -15.02 -3.18 -13.85
C GLN A 42 -14.27 -4.47 -13.47
N ALA A 43 -13.45 -4.96 -14.40
CA ALA A 43 -12.53 -6.05 -14.12
C ALA A 43 -11.65 -5.74 -12.88
N VAL A 44 -11.38 -6.76 -12.07
CA VAL A 44 -10.59 -6.63 -10.83
C VAL A 44 -9.22 -6.00 -11.06
N GLY A 45 -8.56 -6.28 -12.19
CA GLY A 45 -7.32 -5.63 -12.59
C GLY A 45 -7.48 -4.11 -12.70
N ILE A 46 -8.54 -3.63 -13.34
CA ILE A 46 -8.83 -2.19 -13.46
C ILE A 46 -9.10 -1.58 -12.08
N ARG A 47 -9.92 -2.24 -11.24
CA ARG A 47 -10.17 -1.82 -9.84
C ARG A 47 -8.86 -1.67 -9.07
N MET A 48 -7.93 -2.61 -9.22
CA MET A 48 -6.62 -2.57 -8.56
C MET A 48 -5.75 -1.39 -9.03
N LEU A 49 -5.72 -1.09 -10.34
CA LEU A 49 -4.99 0.07 -10.86
C LEU A 49 -5.61 1.40 -10.40
N GLU A 50 -6.95 1.47 -10.30
CA GLU A 50 -7.65 2.64 -9.77
C GLU A 50 -7.37 2.84 -8.28
N CYS A 51 -7.31 1.78 -7.48
CA CYS A 51 -6.84 1.81 -6.10
C CYS A 51 -5.40 2.35 -5.98
N ALA A 52 -4.50 1.93 -6.88
CA ALA A 52 -3.13 2.43 -6.91
C ALA A 52 -3.09 3.95 -7.20
N ARG A 53 -3.89 4.43 -8.16
CA ARG A 53 -4.03 5.87 -8.43
C ARG A 53 -4.63 6.62 -7.25
N ALA A 54 -5.61 6.03 -6.56
CA ALA A 54 -6.20 6.58 -5.34
C ALA A 54 -5.16 6.76 -4.23
N PHE A 55 -4.31 5.75 -4.03
CA PHE A 55 -3.20 5.81 -3.08
C PHE A 55 -2.27 6.99 -3.39
N ARG A 56 -1.85 7.17 -4.65
CA ARG A 56 -1.05 8.34 -5.04
C ARG A 56 -1.78 9.65 -4.76
N ARG A 57 -3.03 9.78 -5.23
CA ARG A 57 -3.81 11.03 -5.07
C ARG A 57 -3.91 11.42 -3.60
N TRP A 58 -4.20 10.45 -2.73
CA TRP A 58 -4.25 10.68 -1.30
C TRP A 58 -2.88 11.11 -0.75
N ALA A 59 -1.81 10.40 -1.11
CA ALA A 59 -0.46 10.66 -0.61
C ALA A 59 0.06 12.07 -0.97
N VAL A 60 -0.18 12.52 -2.21
CA VAL A 60 0.21 13.86 -2.66
C VAL A 60 -0.63 14.95 -1.99
N ALA A 61 -1.92 14.70 -1.75
CA ALA A 61 -2.80 15.64 -1.07
C ALA A 61 -2.56 15.73 0.45
N HIS A 62 -2.05 14.66 1.07
CA HIS A 62 -1.88 14.51 2.52
C HIS A 62 -0.42 14.21 2.87
N THR A 63 0.50 15.05 2.40
CA THR A 63 1.95 14.85 2.59
C THR A 63 2.37 14.76 4.07
N PRO A 64 1.85 15.59 5.01
CA PRO A 64 2.15 15.44 6.44
C PRO A 64 1.71 14.09 7.02
N GLU A 65 0.51 13.64 6.69
CA GLU A 65 -0.06 12.36 7.11
C GLU A 65 0.71 11.19 6.49
N PHE A 66 1.08 11.30 5.21
CA PHE A 66 1.94 10.32 4.55
C PHE A 66 3.31 10.20 5.24
N ASN A 67 3.93 11.33 5.62
CA ASN A 67 5.17 11.31 6.39
C ASN A 67 5.00 10.61 7.75
N LEU A 68 3.85 10.76 8.41
CA LEU A 68 3.56 10.10 9.67
C LEU A 68 3.42 8.57 9.50
N LEU A 69 2.76 8.13 8.43
CA LEU A 69 2.54 6.71 8.15
C LEU A 69 3.78 5.98 7.62
N PHE A 70 4.53 6.64 6.75
CA PHE A 70 5.47 6.02 5.81
C PHE A 70 6.86 6.66 5.81
N GLY A 71 7.06 7.70 6.62
CA GLY A 71 8.34 8.37 6.79
C GLY A 71 9.26 7.67 7.78
N THR A 72 10.22 8.43 8.31
CA THR A 72 11.17 7.92 9.31
C THR A 72 10.43 7.51 10.58
N PRO A 73 10.67 6.30 11.12
CA PRO A 73 10.10 5.88 12.39
C PRO A 73 10.37 6.91 13.49
N ILE A 74 9.36 7.17 14.31
CA ILE A 74 9.49 8.08 15.45
C ILE A 74 10.36 7.39 16.51
N PRO A 75 11.51 7.97 16.91
CA PRO A 75 12.35 7.39 17.95
C PRO A 75 11.58 7.17 19.24
N ASP A 76 11.81 6.03 19.88
CA ASP A 76 11.23 5.65 21.18
C ASP A 76 9.69 5.56 21.21
N LEU A 77 9.01 5.52 20.05
CA LEU A 77 7.58 5.22 19.97
C LEU A 77 7.37 3.71 19.97
N ASP A 78 6.80 3.16 21.04
CA ASP A 78 6.50 1.73 21.15
C ASP A 78 5.10 1.47 20.59
N GLN A 79 5.03 0.85 19.41
CA GLN A 79 3.76 0.48 18.80
C GLN A 79 3.46 -0.99 19.12
N PRO A 80 2.44 -1.29 19.94
CA PRO A 80 2.12 -2.66 20.26
C PRO A 80 1.72 -3.42 18.98
N PRO A 81 2.16 -4.68 18.81
CA PRO A 81 1.88 -5.49 17.60
C PRO A 81 0.39 -5.71 17.29
N ASP A 82 -0.48 -5.52 18.27
CA ASP A 82 -1.93 -5.61 18.15
C ASP A 82 -2.62 -4.27 18.52
N GLY A 83 -1.86 -3.18 18.41
CA GLY A 83 -2.33 -1.83 18.63
C GLY A 83 -3.25 -1.31 17.52
N PRO A 84 -3.96 -0.20 17.77
CA PRO A 84 -4.89 0.38 16.80
C PRO A 84 -4.21 0.84 15.51
N SER A 85 -2.97 1.34 15.58
CA SER A 85 -2.20 1.75 14.39
C SER A 85 -1.83 0.56 13.50
N GLU A 86 -1.38 -0.53 14.09
CA GLU A 86 -1.02 -1.75 13.38
C GLU A 86 -2.26 -2.43 12.78
N GLU A 87 -3.37 -2.49 13.51
CA GLU A 87 -4.65 -2.99 12.96
C GLU A 87 -5.15 -2.13 11.80
N ALA A 88 -5.00 -0.80 11.86
CA ALA A 88 -5.33 0.08 10.75
C ALA A 88 -4.41 -0.16 9.53
N GLY A 89 -3.11 -0.36 9.75
CA GLY A 89 -2.16 -0.72 8.70
C GLY A 89 -2.49 -2.07 8.03
N ARG A 90 -2.89 -3.08 8.82
CA ARG A 90 -3.38 -4.37 8.29
C ARG A 90 -4.62 -4.20 7.42
N ARG A 91 -5.59 -3.39 7.87
CA ARG A 91 -6.79 -3.08 7.07
C ARG A 91 -6.44 -2.43 5.74
N PHE A 92 -5.53 -1.46 5.73
CA PHE A 92 -5.01 -0.87 4.49
C PHE A 92 -4.40 -1.93 3.55
N GLY A 93 -3.48 -2.75 4.06
CA GLY A 93 -2.82 -3.81 3.27
C GLY A 93 -3.80 -4.86 2.74
N SER A 94 -4.85 -5.17 3.51
CA SER A 94 -5.87 -6.16 3.13
C SER A 94 -6.66 -5.76 1.88
N VAL A 95 -6.80 -4.46 1.59
CA VAL A 95 -7.52 -4.00 0.39
C VAL A 95 -6.81 -4.44 -0.88
N PHE A 96 -5.50 -4.23 -0.97
CA PHE A 96 -4.70 -4.67 -2.12
C PHE A 96 -4.52 -6.19 -2.14
N GLY A 97 -4.33 -6.82 -0.96
CA GLY A 97 -4.22 -8.28 -0.85
C GLY A 97 -5.48 -8.99 -1.36
N ALA A 98 -6.66 -8.53 -0.96
CA ALA A 98 -7.93 -9.11 -1.41
C ALA A 98 -8.14 -8.96 -2.93
N LEU A 99 -7.86 -7.76 -3.48
CA LEU A 99 -7.92 -7.54 -4.93
C LEU A 99 -6.93 -8.41 -5.70
N PHE A 100 -5.75 -8.65 -5.15
CA PHE A 100 -4.74 -9.49 -5.77
C PHE A 100 -5.14 -10.97 -5.78
N VAL A 101 -5.67 -11.47 -4.66
CA VAL A 101 -6.21 -12.84 -4.58
C VAL A 101 -7.38 -13.02 -5.55
N GLU A 102 -8.28 -12.04 -5.64
CA GLU A 102 -9.40 -12.04 -6.60
C GLU A 102 -8.91 -12.01 -8.06
N LEU A 103 -7.89 -11.20 -8.36
CA LEU A 103 -7.25 -11.15 -9.68
C LEU A 103 -6.69 -12.51 -10.06
N TRP A 104 -5.90 -13.12 -9.19
CA TRP A 104 -5.32 -14.44 -9.45
C TRP A 104 -6.39 -15.52 -9.65
N ALA A 105 -7.44 -15.51 -8.83
CA ALA A 105 -8.52 -16.49 -8.94
C ALA A 105 -9.31 -16.35 -10.27
N THR A 106 -9.41 -15.13 -10.80
CA THR A 106 -10.16 -14.83 -12.02
C THR A 106 -9.34 -15.04 -13.29
N ALA A 107 -8.07 -14.61 -13.27
CA ALA A 107 -7.19 -14.67 -14.43
C ALA A 107 -5.73 -14.87 -13.95
N PRO A 108 -5.31 -16.13 -13.70
CA PRO A 108 -3.91 -16.43 -13.42
C PRO A 108 -3.02 -15.97 -14.57
N PHE A 109 -1.87 -15.40 -14.23
CA PHE A 109 -0.89 -14.88 -15.20
C PHE A 109 0.45 -15.59 -15.03
N LEU A 110 1.35 -15.37 -15.99
CA LEU A 110 2.68 -15.97 -15.95
C LEU A 110 3.49 -15.39 -14.79
N VAL A 111 4.02 -16.28 -13.96
CA VAL A 111 4.85 -15.94 -12.81
C VAL A 111 6.16 -16.74 -12.85
N PRO A 112 7.24 -16.24 -12.22
CA PRO A 112 8.48 -17.00 -12.10
C PRO A 112 8.23 -18.37 -11.46
N ALA A 113 8.94 -19.39 -11.93
CA ALA A 113 8.90 -20.69 -11.27
C ALA A 113 9.53 -20.57 -9.88
N GLU A 114 9.06 -21.37 -8.92
CA GLU A 114 9.60 -21.33 -7.55
C GLU A 114 11.10 -21.63 -7.50
N ALA A 115 11.59 -22.48 -8.41
CA ALA A 115 13.00 -22.80 -8.56
C ALA A 115 13.86 -21.61 -9.02
N ASP A 116 13.24 -20.57 -9.61
CA ASP A 116 13.92 -19.35 -10.07
C ASP A 116 13.92 -18.25 -8.99
N ILE A 117 13.25 -18.47 -7.85
CA ILE A 117 13.22 -17.54 -6.73
C ILE A 117 14.47 -17.72 -5.89
N GLU A 118 15.13 -16.62 -5.57
CA GLU A 118 16.33 -16.66 -4.73
C GLU A 118 16.00 -17.26 -3.35
N PRO A 119 16.73 -18.30 -2.88
CA PRO A 119 16.36 -19.03 -1.67
C PRO A 119 16.26 -18.18 -0.40
N SER A 120 17.13 -17.18 -0.23
CA SER A 120 17.07 -16.28 0.94
C SER A 120 15.82 -15.40 0.94
N LEU A 121 15.25 -15.11 -0.23
CA LEU A 121 13.99 -14.38 -0.37
C LEU A 121 12.75 -15.28 -0.14
N ALA A 122 12.81 -16.55 -0.52
CA ALA A 122 11.68 -17.47 -0.47
C ALA A 122 11.05 -17.59 0.94
N ALA A 123 11.87 -17.68 1.98
CA ALA A 123 11.39 -17.76 3.37
C ALA A 123 10.59 -16.51 3.78
N GLY A 124 11.06 -15.32 3.43
CA GLY A 124 10.37 -14.06 3.71
C GLY A 124 9.06 -13.91 2.92
N LEU A 125 9.01 -14.41 1.68
CA LEU A 125 7.78 -14.42 0.89
C LEU A 125 6.74 -15.38 1.45
N ALA A 126 7.15 -16.53 1.99
CA ALA A 126 6.24 -17.46 2.64
C ALA A 126 5.60 -16.83 3.90
N GLU A 127 6.41 -16.20 4.76
CA GLU A 127 5.90 -15.47 5.93
C GLU A 127 4.98 -14.32 5.53
N CYS A 128 5.34 -13.58 4.47
CA CYS A 128 4.50 -12.53 3.91
C CYS A 128 3.14 -13.07 3.42
N ARG A 129 3.13 -14.21 2.72
CA ARG A 129 1.90 -14.87 2.25
C ARG A 129 0.97 -15.19 3.41
N GLU A 130 1.51 -15.71 4.51
CA GLU A 130 0.76 -16.03 5.72
C GLU A 130 0.21 -14.76 6.40
N LYS A 131 1.08 -13.78 6.68
CA LYS A 131 0.70 -12.55 7.39
C LYS A 131 -0.34 -11.72 6.63
N MET A 132 -0.25 -11.68 5.31
CA MET A 132 -1.15 -10.92 4.46
C MET A 132 -2.42 -11.69 4.07
N GLY A 133 -2.57 -12.94 4.52
CA GLY A 133 -3.74 -13.77 4.19
C GLY A 133 -3.87 -14.03 2.69
N LEU A 134 -2.75 -14.15 1.99
CA LEU A 134 -2.71 -14.36 0.53
C LEU A 134 -3.07 -15.80 0.11
N GLY A 135 -3.55 -16.64 1.03
CA GLY A 135 -4.00 -18.00 0.75
C GLY A 135 -2.92 -18.90 0.14
N ASP A 136 -3.34 -19.79 -0.77
CA ASP A 136 -2.46 -20.78 -1.40
C ASP A 136 -1.80 -20.28 -2.70
N LEU A 137 -1.59 -18.96 -2.82
CA LEU A 137 -0.93 -18.40 -4.00
C LEU A 137 0.45 -19.01 -4.22
N PRO A 138 0.81 -19.34 -5.49
CA PRO A 138 2.17 -19.78 -5.83
C PRO A 138 3.20 -18.72 -5.43
N MET A 139 4.41 -19.14 -5.04
CA MET A 139 5.46 -18.21 -4.61
C MET A 139 5.85 -17.19 -5.69
N GLY A 140 5.78 -17.57 -6.97
CA GLY A 140 5.95 -16.63 -8.08
C GLY A 140 4.91 -15.52 -8.09
N ALA A 141 3.66 -15.81 -7.73
CA ALA A 141 2.60 -14.80 -7.64
C ALA A 141 2.80 -13.87 -6.44
N VAL A 142 3.24 -14.40 -5.29
CA VAL A 142 3.60 -13.58 -4.12
C VAL A 142 4.80 -12.68 -4.43
N LEU A 143 5.80 -13.17 -5.16
CA LEU A 143 6.90 -12.35 -5.66
C LEU A 143 6.42 -11.25 -6.62
N ALA A 144 5.52 -11.56 -7.55
CA ALA A 144 4.92 -10.58 -8.46
C ALA A 144 4.15 -9.49 -7.70
N TYR A 145 3.38 -9.88 -6.67
CA TYR A 145 2.71 -8.96 -5.77
C TYR A 145 3.69 -8.05 -5.04
N MET A 146 4.69 -8.62 -4.37
CA MET A 146 5.66 -7.85 -3.59
C MET A 146 6.51 -6.92 -4.45
N SER A 147 6.95 -7.38 -5.62
CA SER A 147 7.69 -6.52 -6.55
C SER A 147 6.84 -5.38 -7.10
N SER A 148 5.55 -5.63 -7.35
CA SER A 148 4.60 -4.58 -7.77
C SER A 148 4.35 -3.57 -6.65
N TRP A 149 4.20 -4.05 -5.40
CA TRP A 149 4.05 -3.20 -4.23
C TRP A 149 5.25 -2.29 -4.01
N VAL A 150 6.48 -2.83 -4.09
CA VAL A 150 7.73 -2.05 -3.96
C VAL A 150 7.81 -0.96 -5.02
N LYS A 151 7.46 -1.26 -6.28
CA LYS A 151 7.45 -0.27 -7.36
C LYS A 151 6.42 0.83 -7.13
N LEU A 152 5.18 0.45 -6.79
CA LEU A 152 4.10 1.39 -6.53
C LEU A 152 4.47 2.33 -5.38
N TYR A 153 4.84 1.75 -4.25
CA TYR A 153 5.16 2.48 -3.03
C TYR A 153 6.40 3.35 -3.21
N GLY A 154 7.45 2.83 -3.86
CA GLY A 154 8.67 3.59 -4.16
C GLY A 154 8.38 4.79 -5.06
N SER A 155 7.54 4.63 -6.09
CA SER A 155 7.14 5.73 -6.98
C SER A 155 6.42 6.85 -6.23
N VAL A 156 5.42 6.51 -5.40
CA VAL A 156 4.70 7.48 -4.56
C VAL A 156 5.62 8.16 -3.55
N THR A 157 6.48 7.39 -2.88
CA THR A 157 7.42 7.91 -1.87
C THR A 157 8.41 8.90 -2.48
N MET A 158 8.96 8.59 -3.66
CA MET A 158 9.87 9.49 -4.39
C MET A 158 9.21 10.84 -4.73
N GLU A 159 7.92 10.82 -5.08
CA GLU A 159 7.18 12.04 -5.35
C GLU A 159 6.89 12.84 -4.06
N VAL A 160 6.29 12.19 -3.06
CA VAL A 160 5.83 12.85 -1.82
C VAL A 160 6.99 13.46 -1.05
N PHE A 161 8.13 12.77 -0.96
CA PHE A 161 9.33 13.30 -0.31
C PHE A 161 10.13 14.27 -1.18
N GLY A 162 9.66 14.58 -2.38
CA GLY A 162 10.25 15.60 -3.26
C GLY A 162 11.55 15.16 -3.93
N HIS A 163 11.86 13.87 -3.94
CA HIS A 163 13.04 13.33 -4.62
C HIS A 163 12.95 13.45 -6.14
N LEU A 164 11.78 13.69 -6.72
CA LEU A 164 11.59 13.92 -8.16
C LEU A 164 11.74 15.39 -8.60
N LYS A 165 11.86 16.35 -7.66
CA LYS A 165 11.86 17.80 -7.96
C LYS A 165 12.99 18.27 -8.88
N PHE A 166 14.07 17.49 -9.01
CA PHE A 166 15.14 17.79 -9.95
C PHE A 166 14.74 17.55 -11.42
N ALA A 167 13.73 16.70 -11.66
CA ALA A 167 13.28 16.28 -12.99
C ALA A 167 11.91 16.86 -13.36
N THR A 168 10.95 16.86 -12.43
CA THR A 168 9.57 17.32 -12.68
C THR A 168 8.91 17.89 -11.43
N ASN A 169 7.97 18.81 -11.62
CA ASN A 169 7.09 19.31 -10.55
C ASN A 169 5.77 18.53 -10.47
N ASP A 170 5.46 17.71 -11.48
CA ASP A 170 4.31 16.80 -11.51
C ASP A 170 4.81 15.37 -11.76
N GLY A 171 4.70 14.51 -10.75
CA GLY A 171 5.13 13.11 -10.82
C GLY A 171 4.14 12.20 -11.53
N GLU A 172 2.94 12.69 -11.89
CA GLU A 172 1.86 11.86 -12.46
C GLU A 172 2.28 11.09 -13.71
N PRO A 173 2.96 11.69 -14.70
CA PRO A 173 3.36 10.96 -15.90
C PRO A 173 4.34 9.80 -15.61
N LEU A 174 5.22 9.96 -14.61
CA LEU A 174 6.13 8.89 -14.18
C LEU A 174 5.38 7.80 -13.41
N PHE A 175 4.44 8.19 -12.55
CA PHE A 175 3.59 7.25 -11.86
C PHE A 175 2.77 6.38 -12.82
N GLU A 176 2.17 6.96 -13.87
CA GLU A 176 1.42 6.21 -14.87
C GLU A 176 2.30 5.27 -15.72
N LEU A 177 3.61 5.53 -15.84
CA LEU A 177 4.54 4.54 -16.38
C LEU A 177 4.68 3.34 -15.43
N THR A 178 4.88 3.61 -14.13
CA THR A 178 4.94 2.56 -13.10
C THR A 178 3.66 1.72 -13.05
N VAL A 179 2.48 2.34 -13.11
CA VAL A 179 1.19 1.63 -13.12
C VAL A 179 1.07 0.72 -14.33
N ARG A 180 1.51 1.15 -15.52
CA ARG A 180 1.53 0.31 -16.73
C ARG A 180 2.51 -0.86 -16.63
N GLU A 181 3.68 -0.64 -16.05
CA GLU A 181 4.65 -1.72 -15.80
C GLU A 181 4.10 -2.75 -14.82
N ILE A 182 3.42 -2.30 -13.75
CA ILE A 182 2.74 -3.18 -12.79
C ILE A 182 1.63 -3.96 -13.50
N ALA A 183 0.79 -3.29 -14.28
CA ALA A 183 -0.27 -3.94 -15.05
C ALA A 183 0.27 -5.08 -15.92
N ALA A 184 1.38 -4.83 -16.64
CA ALA A 184 2.03 -5.84 -17.47
C ALA A 184 2.56 -7.03 -16.66
N VAL A 185 3.19 -6.78 -15.49
CA VAL A 185 3.66 -7.85 -14.59
C VAL A 185 2.51 -8.70 -14.05
N LEU A 186 1.36 -8.07 -13.80
CA LEU A 186 0.17 -8.72 -13.23
C LEU A 186 -0.80 -9.27 -14.30
N GLY A 187 -0.42 -9.24 -15.58
CA GLY A 187 -1.29 -9.71 -16.67
C GLY A 187 -2.59 -8.91 -16.83
N ILE A 188 -2.63 -7.66 -16.37
CA ILE A 188 -3.79 -6.79 -16.49
C ILE A 188 -3.75 -6.10 -17.85
N GLU A 189 -4.74 -6.36 -18.69
CA GLU A 189 -4.86 -5.65 -19.97
C GLU A 189 -5.31 -4.20 -19.75
N PRO A 190 -4.69 -3.23 -20.45
CA PRO A 190 -5.17 -1.85 -20.44
C PRO A 190 -6.62 -1.79 -20.94
N SER A 191 -7.48 -1.03 -20.27
CA SER A 191 -8.80 -0.69 -20.81
C SER A 191 -8.64 -0.11 -22.21
N SER A 192 -9.27 -0.73 -23.21
CA SER A 192 -9.31 -0.23 -24.60
C SER A 192 -10.07 1.08 -24.73
#